data_AF-A0A918N5Z4-F1
#
_entry.id   AF-A0A918N5Z4-F1
#
_cell.length_a   1.000
_cell.length_b   1.000
_cell.length_c   1.000
_cell.angle_alpha   90.00
_cell.angle_beta   90.00
_cell.angle_gamma   90.00
#
_symmetry.space_group_name_H-M   'P 1'
#
loop_
_entity.id
_entity.type
_entity.pdbx_description
1 polymer ?
#
loop_
_entity_poly.entity_id
_entity_poly.type
_entity_poly.pdbx_seq_one_letter_code
_entity_poly.pdbx_strand_id
1 'polypeptide(L)'
;MKPKKYISTLLNGIFILTVLLFVFDRLTSFEIKNQEIKSLTYFGLMVVTPMTLVWNLWTLKTRKWKIISSIPPTLALIGIIIIGPIKIMFSSGSWKTQTVLYQNGHLTFKKVEFQMQDVGALGYNKRTVEVIYLTDLFMIVSSVEKDIDERVEWIKVDKEVNELGLKFP
;
A
#
# COMPACT_ATOMS: atom_id res chain seq x y z
N MET A 1 -33.02 6.81 15.37
CA MET A 1 -31.74 7.37 15.90
C MET A 1 -30.58 6.35 15.89
N LYS A 2 -30.84 5.05 16.14
CA LYS A 2 -29.82 3.97 16.15
C LYS A 2 -29.07 3.73 14.82
N PRO A 3 -29.69 3.67 13.62
CA PRO A 3 -28.98 3.26 12.40
C PRO A 3 -27.90 4.26 11.95
N LYS A 4 -28.17 5.57 12.08
CA LYS A 4 -27.18 6.62 11.74
C LYS A 4 -25.90 6.49 12.57
N LYS A 5 -26.01 6.13 13.85
CA LYS A 5 -24.85 5.92 14.72
C LYS A 5 -23.98 4.75 14.24
N TYR A 6 -24.57 3.61 13.91
CA TYR A 6 -23.84 2.45 13.40
C TYR A 6 -23.13 2.75 12.08
N ILE A 7 -23.80 3.45 11.16
CA ILE A 7 -23.19 3.85 9.87
C ILE A 7 -22.01 4.79 10.11
N SER A 8 -22.14 5.79 10.98
CA SER A 8 -21.02 6.67 11.33
C SER A 8 -19.85 5.88 11.93
N THR A 9 -20.10 4.96 12.86
CA THR A 9 -19.04 4.14 13.46
C THR A 9 -18.34 3.27 12.42
N LEU A 10 -19.10 2.62 11.53
CA LEU A 10 -18.55 1.79 10.46
C LEU A 10 -17.70 2.63 9.49
N LEU A 11 -18.23 3.77 9.02
CA LEU A 11 -17.53 4.63 8.06
C LEU A 11 -16.23 5.21 8.63
N ASN A 12 -16.25 5.67 9.89
CA ASN A 12 -15.03 6.13 10.56
C ASN A 12 -14.04 4.97 10.80
N GLY A 13 -14.52 3.76 11.09
CA GLY A 13 -13.67 2.58 11.21
C GLY A 13 -12.96 2.22 9.89
N ILE A 14 -13.71 2.20 8.78
CA ILE A 14 -13.17 1.98 7.44
C ILE A 14 -12.16 3.09 7.10
N PHE A 15 -12.51 4.35 7.34
CA PHE A 15 -11.62 5.49 7.12
C PHE A 15 -10.29 5.33 7.88
N ILE A 16 -10.34 5.01 9.17
CA ILE A 16 -9.14 4.81 10.00
C ILE A 16 -8.29 3.68 9.44
N LEU A 17 -8.89 2.54 9.11
CA LEU A 17 -8.17 1.40 8.54
C LEU A 17 -7.50 1.76 7.21
N THR A 18 -8.22 2.43 6.31
CA THR A 18 -7.69 2.86 5.00
C THR A 18 -6.53 3.85 5.16
N VAL A 19 -6.65 4.83 6.06
CA VAL A 19 -5.58 5.79 6.35
C VAL A 19 -4.35 5.08 6.94
N LEU A 20 -4.55 4.15 7.88
CA LEU A 20 -3.45 3.38 8.47
C LEU A 20 -2.71 2.55 7.42
N LEU A 21 -3.43 1.80 6.58
CA LEU A 21 -2.83 1.03 5.50
C LEU A 21 -2.05 1.91 4.52
N PHE A 22 -2.62 3.06 4.13
CA PHE A 22 -1.95 4.00 3.24
C PHE A 22 -0.67 4.57 3.86
N VAL A 23 -0.73 4.98 5.13
CA VAL A 23 0.42 5.55 5.84
C VAL A 23 1.52 4.51 6.01
N PHE A 24 1.17 3.27 6.38
CA PHE A 24 2.16 2.19 6.49
C PHE A 24 2.81 1.89 5.14
N ASP A 25 2.02 1.68 4.08
CA ASP A 25 2.54 1.41 2.73
C ASP A 25 3.42 2.54 2.19
N ARG A 26 3.11 3.80 2.54
CA ARG A 26 3.79 4.96 1.96
C ARG A 26 5.02 5.41 2.74
N LEU A 27 5.02 5.31 4.07
CA LEU A 27 6.04 5.91 4.94
C LEU A 27 6.97 4.89 5.59
N THR A 28 6.70 3.60 5.47
CA THR A 28 7.50 2.55 6.10
C THR A 28 7.95 1.51 5.09
N SER A 29 8.85 0.62 5.50
CA SER A 29 9.25 -0.56 4.71
C SER A 29 8.14 -1.60 4.55
N PHE A 30 7.00 -1.45 5.24
CA PHE A 30 5.86 -2.34 5.09
C PHE A 30 5.10 -1.99 3.82
N GLU A 31 4.95 -2.93 2.91
CA GLU A 31 4.26 -2.74 1.63
C GLU A 31 3.13 -3.75 1.42
N ILE A 32 2.10 -3.29 0.71
CA ILE A 32 0.96 -4.09 0.28
C ILE A 32 1.33 -4.82 -1.03
N LYS A 33 1.51 -6.14 -0.96
CA LYS A 33 1.78 -7.01 -2.11
C LYS A 33 0.52 -7.26 -2.96
N ASN A 34 -0.63 -7.41 -2.30
CA ASN A 34 -1.86 -7.73 -2.99
C ASN A 34 -2.41 -6.51 -3.77
N GLN A 35 -2.68 -6.69 -5.06
CA GLN A 35 -3.13 -5.62 -5.97
C GLN A 35 -4.50 -5.07 -5.58
N GLU A 36 -5.42 -5.93 -5.14
CA GLU A 36 -6.77 -5.55 -4.75
C GLU A 36 -6.74 -4.73 -3.46
N ILE A 37 -5.98 -5.17 -2.46
CA ILE A 37 -5.84 -4.42 -1.20
C ILE A 37 -5.15 -3.09 -1.44
N LYS A 38 -4.11 -3.03 -2.28
CA LYS A 38 -3.41 -1.78 -2.57
C LYS A 38 -4.29 -0.80 -3.33
N SER A 39 -4.97 -1.26 -4.38
CA SER A 39 -5.91 -0.42 -5.12
C SER A 39 -7.08 0.04 -4.24
N LEU A 40 -7.69 -0.86 -3.45
CA LEU A 40 -8.73 -0.49 -2.49
C LEU A 40 -8.24 0.51 -1.45
N THR A 41 -6.99 0.40 -0.99
CA THR A 41 -6.41 1.35 -0.03
C THR A 41 -6.23 2.72 -0.66
N TYR A 42 -5.62 2.80 -1.84
CA TYR A 42 -5.30 4.08 -2.50
C TYR A 42 -6.54 4.78 -3.08
N PHE A 43 -7.40 4.05 -3.80
CA PHE A 43 -8.67 4.60 -4.29
C PHE A 43 -9.67 4.82 -3.15
N GLY A 44 -9.74 3.89 -2.21
CA GLY A 44 -10.57 4.02 -1.02
C GLY A 44 -10.20 5.25 -0.21
N LEU A 45 -8.91 5.59 -0.06
CA LEU A 45 -8.50 6.83 0.61
C LEU A 45 -9.13 8.07 -0.06
N MET A 46 -9.11 8.11 -1.40
CA MET A 46 -9.67 9.24 -2.16
C MET A 46 -11.19 9.35 -2.05
N VAL A 47 -11.91 8.23 -1.93
CA VAL A 47 -13.38 8.21 -1.88
C VAL A 47 -13.90 8.31 -0.43
N VAL A 48 -13.37 7.48 0.46
CA VAL A 48 -13.82 7.37 1.85
C VAL A 48 -13.52 8.65 2.63
N THR A 49 -12.42 9.36 2.33
CA THR A 49 -12.08 10.61 3.03
C THR A 49 -13.15 11.70 2.88
N PRO A 50 -13.50 12.18 1.66
CA PRO A 50 -14.56 13.17 1.49
C PRO A 50 -15.93 12.64 1.93
N MET A 51 -16.22 11.36 1.68
CA MET A 51 -17.47 10.74 2.13
C MET A 51 -17.62 10.78 3.66
N THR A 52 -16.56 10.46 4.40
CA THR A 52 -16.53 10.48 5.87
C THR A 52 -16.68 11.89 6.41
N LEU A 53 -16.01 12.86 5.79
CA LEU A 53 -16.13 14.28 6.15
C LEU A 53 -17.57 14.77 6.00
N VAL A 54 -18.18 14.58 4.82
CA VAL A 54 -19.57 15.00 4.55
C VAL A 54 -20.54 14.30 5.49
N TRP A 55 -20.37 13.00 5.71
CA TRP A 55 -21.22 12.21 6.60
C TRP A 55 -21.15 12.69 8.05
N ASN A 56 -19.95 12.96 8.57
CA ASN A 56 -19.75 13.43 9.94
C ASN A 56 -20.36 14.82 10.15
N LEU A 57 -20.24 15.72 9.16
CA LEU A 57 -20.84 17.06 9.20
C LEU A 57 -22.38 17.02 9.15
N TRP A 58 -22.97 16.12 8.37
CA TRP A 58 -24.42 15.97 8.24
C TRP A 58 -25.05 15.31 9.47
N THR A 59 -24.50 14.19 9.93
CA THR A 59 -25.23 13.24 10.79
C THR A 59 -25.06 13.45 12.29
N LEU A 60 -23.93 13.97 12.73
CA LEU A 60 -23.66 14.14 14.16
C LEU A 60 -24.48 15.30 14.72
N LYS A 61 -25.14 15.13 15.86
CA LYS A 61 -26.03 16.18 16.40
C LYS A 61 -25.26 17.33 17.06
N THR A 62 -24.23 17.01 17.83
CA THR A 62 -23.55 17.99 18.68
C THR A 62 -22.40 18.66 17.94
N ARG A 63 -22.31 20.00 18.02
CA ARG A 63 -21.22 20.78 17.40
C ARG A 63 -19.82 20.29 17.81
N LYS A 64 -19.62 19.93 19.08
CA LYS A 64 -18.33 19.38 19.58
C LYS A 64 -17.92 18.10 18.84
N TRP A 65 -18.83 17.12 18.72
CA TRP A 65 -18.56 15.85 18.04
C TRP A 65 -18.39 16.00 16.52
N LYS A 66 -19.14 16.92 15.90
CA LYS A 66 -18.94 17.27 14.48
C LYS A 66 -17.50 17.73 14.23
N ILE A 67 -16.98 18.63 15.06
CA ILE A 67 -15.62 19.17 14.90
C ILE A 67 -14.59 18.05 15.11
N ILE A 68 -14.65 17.34 16.25
CA ILE A 68 -13.66 16.30 16.61
C ILE A 68 -13.57 15.20 15.53
N SER A 69 -14.71 14.70 15.05
CA SER A 69 -14.75 13.64 14.04
C SER A 69 -14.40 14.10 12.63
N SER A 70 -14.50 15.40 12.33
CA SER A 70 -14.19 15.96 11.01
C SER A 70 -12.73 16.38 10.87
N ILE A 71 -12.01 16.61 11.98
CA ILE A 71 -10.58 16.96 11.95
C ILE A 71 -9.76 15.90 11.21
N PRO A 72 -9.82 14.58 11.53
CA PRO A 72 -9.02 13.58 10.84
C PRO A 72 -9.23 13.51 9.32
N PRO A 73 -10.47 13.39 8.79
CA PRO A 73 -10.67 13.37 7.34
C PRO A 73 -10.33 14.72 6.67
N THR A 74 -10.42 15.84 7.38
CA THR A 74 -9.95 17.13 6.86
C THR A 74 -8.43 17.15 6.67
N LEU A 75 -7.67 16.67 7.67
CA LEU A 75 -6.22 16.57 7.58
C LEU A 75 -5.79 15.59 6.48
N ALA A 76 -6.47 14.44 6.38
CA ALA A 76 -6.24 13.48 5.30
C ALA A 76 -6.50 14.11 3.92
N LEU A 77 -7.58 14.89 3.77
CA LEU A 77 -7.91 15.56 2.51
C LEU A 77 -6.84 16.60 2.12
N ILE A 78 -6.36 17.38 3.08
CA ILE A 78 -5.23 18.30 2.87
C ILE A 78 -3.99 17.51 2.41
N GLY A 79 -3.68 16.39 3.07
CA GLY A 79 -2.58 15.51 2.68
C GLY A 79 -2.71 14.98 1.24
N ILE A 80 -3.91 14.54 0.84
CA ILE A 80 -4.22 14.09 -0.52
C ILE A 80 -3.96 15.21 -1.54
N ILE A 81 -4.38 16.44 -1.24
CA ILE A 81 -4.17 17.61 -2.11
C ILE A 81 -2.68 17.93 -2.24
N ILE A 82 -1.93 17.93 -1.14
CA ILE A 82 -0.48 18.21 -1.13
C ILE A 82 0.31 17.16 -1.91
N ILE A 83 0.03 15.86 -1.68
CA ILE A 83 0.70 14.77 -2.40
C ILE A 83 0.31 14.80 -3.88
N GLY A 84 -0.94 15.14 -4.17
CA GLY A 84 -1.52 15.19 -5.51
C GLY A 84 -2.34 13.93 -5.79
N PRO A 85 -3.65 14.06 -6.04
CA PRO A 85 -4.55 12.90 -6.22
C PRO A 85 -4.15 12.02 -7.42
N ILE A 86 -3.63 12.63 -8.48
CA ILE A 86 -3.13 11.91 -9.66
C ILE A 86 -1.91 11.04 -9.31
N LYS A 87 -0.99 11.55 -8.48
CA LYS A 87 0.18 10.77 -8.03
C LYS A 87 -0.23 9.59 -7.15
N ILE A 88 -1.23 9.79 -6.29
CA ILE A 88 -1.80 8.72 -5.46
C ILE A 88 -2.41 7.66 -6.36
N MET A 89 -3.21 8.06 -7.37
CA MET A 89 -3.83 7.13 -8.32
C MET A 89 -2.79 6.28 -9.05
N PHE A 90 -1.73 6.89 -9.59
CA PHE A 90 -0.66 6.17 -10.29
C PHE A 90 0.21 5.31 -9.37
N SER A 91 0.19 5.56 -8.05
CA SER A 91 0.91 4.73 -7.07
C SER A 91 0.12 3.51 -6.58
N SER A 92 -1.11 3.31 -7.09
CA SER A 92 -2.00 2.22 -6.66
C SER A 92 -1.58 0.82 -7.15
N GLY A 93 -0.62 0.75 -8.09
CA GLY A 93 -0.03 -0.51 -8.54
C GLY A 93 0.77 -1.19 -7.45
N SER A 94 0.54 -2.49 -7.23
CA SER A 94 1.40 -3.33 -6.39
C SER A 94 2.69 -3.67 -7.12
N TRP A 95 3.77 -3.83 -6.36
CA TRP A 95 5.01 -4.37 -6.89
C TRP A 95 4.84 -5.87 -7.15
N LYS A 96 5.32 -6.31 -8.31
CA LYS A 96 5.22 -7.68 -8.80
C LYS A 96 6.59 -8.25 -9.09
N THR A 97 6.84 -9.46 -8.61
CA THR A 97 8.12 -10.15 -8.77
C THR A 97 8.26 -10.62 -10.21
N GLN A 98 9.32 -10.19 -10.88
CA GLN A 98 9.65 -10.67 -12.22
C GLN A 98 10.72 -11.76 -12.14
N THR A 99 11.74 -11.55 -11.32
CA THR A 99 12.84 -12.50 -11.14
C THR A 99 13.25 -12.56 -9.68
N VAL A 100 13.42 -13.77 -9.15
CA VAL A 100 14.06 -14.00 -7.85
C VAL A 100 15.54 -14.22 -8.11
N LEU A 101 16.36 -13.24 -7.76
CA LEU A 101 17.81 -13.28 -7.98
C LEU A 101 18.48 -14.16 -6.92
N TYR A 102 18.14 -13.92 -5.65
CA TYR A 102 18.67 -14.68 -4.51
C TYR A 102 17.56 -15.15 -3.60
N GLN A 103 17.80 -16.29 -2.97
CA GLN A 103 16.94 -16.83 -1.92
C GLN A 103 17.80 -17.14 -0.70
N ASN A 104 17.30 -16.82 0.49
CA ASN A 104 18.01 -17.18 1.71
C ASN A 104 17.97 -18.70 1.91
N GLY A 105 19.10 -19.30 2.27
CA GLY A 105 19.25 -20.76 2.41
C GLY A 105 18.44 -21.36 3.56
N HIS A 106 18.11 -20.56 4.58
CA HIS A 106 17.35 -21.01 5.76
C HIS A 106 15.92 -20.48 5.77
N LEU A 107 15.67 -19.31 5.19
CA LEU A 107 14.39 -18.60 5.23
C LEU A 107 13.78 -18.48 3.83
N THR A 108 12.86 -19.36 3.48
CA THR A 108 12.21 -19.38 2.15
C THR A 108 11.35 -18.15 1.85
N PHE A 109 10.88 -17.44 2.88
CA PHE A 109 10.13 -16.20 2.77
C PHE A 109 11.02 -14.96 2.67
N LYS A 110 12.35 -15.11 2.71
CA LYS A 110 13.33 -14.03 2.56
C LYS A 110 14.08 -14.17 1.23
N LYS A 111 13.98 -13.16 0.37
CA LYS A 111 14.47 -13.20 -1.02
C LYS A 111 15.03 -11.85 -1.45
N VAL A 112 15.87 -11.85 -2.48
CA VAL A 112 16.18 -10.65 -3.26
C VAL A 112 15.54 -10.78 -4.62
N GLU A 113 14.75 -9.78 -4.96
CA GLU A 113 13.86 -9.82 -6.11
C GLU A 113 14.04 -8.61 -7.00
N PHE A 114 14.05 -8.86 -8.30
CA PHE A 114 13.76 -7.84 -9.29
C PHE A 114 12.24 -7.71 -9.42
N GLN A 115 11.74 -6.54 -9.04
CA GLN A 115 10.32 -6.22 -9.00
C GLN A 115 9.98 -5.12 -9.99
N MET A 116 8.78 -5.22 -10.55
CA MET A 116 8.19 -4.22 -11.42
C MET A 116 6.83 -3.77 -10.89
N GLN A 117 6.53 -2.50 -11.01
CA GLN A 117 5.23 -1.92 -10.66
C GLN A 117 4.66 -1.27 -11.90
N ASP A 118 3.43 -1.66 -12.25
CA ASP A 118 2.66 -1.03 -13.30
C ASP A 118 2.13 0.33 -12.82
N VAL A 119 2.48 1.39 -13.53
CA VAL A 119 2.08 2.78 -13.28
C VAL A 119 1.03 3.25 -14.29
N GLY A 120 0.42 2.30 -15.01
CA GLY A 120 -0.54 2.53 -16.08
C GLY A 120 0.11 3.13 -17.32
N ALA A 121 -0.47 4.23 -17.84
CA ALA A 121 0.02 4.89 -19.05
C ALA A 121 1.46 5.45 -18.95
N LEU A 122 2.02 5.51 -17.74
CA LEU A 122 3.39 5.95 -17.48
C LEU A 122 4.42 4.80 -17.59
N GLY A 123 3.98 3.58 -17.90
CA GLY A 123 4.85 2.41 -18.04
C GLY A 123 5.11 1.71 -16.70
N TYR A 124 6.36 1.26 -16.49
CA TYR A 124 6.72 0.44 -15.35
C TYR A 124 7.84 1.05 -14.52
N ASN A 125 7.64 1.13 -13.21
CA ASN A 125 8.75 1.31 -12.27
C ASN A 125 9.46 -0.04 -12.09
N LYS A 126 10.79 0.02 -11.89
CA LYS A 126 11.65 -1.15 -11.71
C LYS A 126 12.51 -0.96 -10.48
N ARG A 127 12.73 -2.02 -9.72
CA ARG A 127 13.66 -2.01 -8.58
C ARG A 127 14.18 -3.41 -8.28
N THR A 128 15.33 -3.46 -7.63
CA THR A 128 15.84 -4.68 -7.00
C THR A 128 15.87 -4.46 -5.50
N VAL A 129 15.18 -5.31 -4.75
CA VAL A 129 15.01 -5.14 -3.29
C VAL A 129 15.12 -6.47 -2.58
N GLU A 130 15.55 -6.42 -1.33
CA GLU A 130 15.37 -7.52 -0.40
C GLU A 130 13.94 -7.49 0.13
N VAL A 131 13.32 -8.65 0.19
CA VAL A 131 11.92 -8.85 0.55
C VAL A 131 11.82 -9.90 1.64
N ILE A 132 11.09 -9.57 2.69
CA ILE A 132 10.63 -10.50 3.71
C ILE A 132 9.11 -10.59 3.60
N TYR A 133 8.61 -11.73 3.14
CA TYR A 133 7.18 -11.97 3.05
C TYR A 133 6.60 -12.22 4.43
N LEU A 134 5.63 -11.39 4.83
CA LEU A 134 4.85 -11.61 6.04
C LEU A 134 3.66 -12.53 5.74
N THR A 135 2.99 -12.28 4.62
CA THR A 135 1.86 -13.04 4.09
C THR A 135 1.80 -12.87 2.57
N ASP A 136 0.85 -13.51 1.89
CA ASP A 136 0.57 -13.23 0.47
C ASP A 136 0.02 -11.82 0.22
N LEU A 137 -0.34 -11.10 1.29
CA LEU A 137 -0.93 -9.76 1.24
C LEU A 137 0.09 -8.65 1.48
N PHE A 138 1.11 -8.92 2.29
CA PHE A 138 2.03 -7.92 2.82
C PHE A 138 3.47 -8.41 2.84
N MET A 139 4.40 -7.49 2.62
CA MET A 139 5.83 -7.75 2.67
C MET A 139 6.57 -6.59 3.31
N ILE A 140 7.77 -6.87 3.83
CA ILE A 140 8.72 -5.84 4.25
C ILE A 140 9.82 -5.76 3.21
N VAL A 141 10.17 -4.54 2.81
CA VAL A 141 11.25 -4.31 1.84
C VAL A 141 12.43 -3.57 2.46
N SER A 142 13.63 -3.97 2.06
CA SER A 142 14.89 -3.33 2.41
C SER A 142 15.79 -3.17 1.19
N SER A 143 16.76 -2.27 1.28
CA SER A 143 17.82 -2.17 0.28
C SER A 143 18.65 -3.44 0.29
N VAL A 144 19.03 -3.92 -0.91
CA VAL A 144 19.96 -5.03 -1.04
C VAL A 144 21.31 -4.64 -0.43
N GLU A 145 21.84 -5.48 0.43
CA GLU A 145 23.15 -5.26 1.04
C GLU A 145 24.27 -5.32 -0.02
N LYS A 146 25.33 -4.55 0.21
CA LYS A 146 26.55 -4.66 -0.61
C LYS A 146 27.19 -6.02 -0.34
N ASP A 147 27.76 -6.63 -1.38
CA ASP A 147 28.50 -7.89 -1.30
C ASP A 147 27.65 -9.11 -0.93
N ILE A 148 26.39 -9.13 -1.38
CA ILE A 148 25.46 -10.25 -1.17
C ILE A 148 26.01 -11.60 -1.69
N ASP A 149 26.80 -11.55 -2.78
CA ASP A 149 27.42 -12.73 -3.39
C ASP A 149 28.47 -13.40 -2.49
N GLU A 150 29.06 -12.67 -1.54
CA GLU A 150 30.08 -13.19 -0.62
C GLU A 150 29.46 -13.89 0.60
N ARG A 151 28.14 -13.79 0.79
CA ARG A 151 27.46 -14.27 1.98
C ARG A 151 26.89 -15.67 1.80
N VAL A 152 27.32 -16.58 2.67
CA VAL A 152 26.93 -18.00 2.67
C VAL A 152 25.42 -18.21 2.84
N GLU A 153 24.72 -17.26 3.46
CA GLU A 153 23.28 -17.34 3.69
C GLU A 153 22.44 -17.14 2.42
N TRP A 154 23.01 -16.58 1.36
CA TRP A 154 22.31 -16.26 0.12
C TRP A 154 22.69 -17.25 -0.98
N ILE A 155 21.68 -17.86 -1.57
CA ILE A 155 21.83 -18.77 -2.69
C ILE A 155 21.30 -18.04 -3.92
N LYS A 156 22.17 -17.86 -4.92
CA LYS A 156 21.78 -17.32 -6.22
C LYS A 156 20.92 -18.33 -6.97
N VAL A 157 19.74 -17.92 -7.43
CA VAL A 157 18.76 -18.80 -8.07
C VAL A 157 18.38 -18.32 -9.48
N ASP A 158 18.37 -17.01 -9.72
CA ASP A 158 17.99 -16.39 -11.00
C ASP A 158 16.70 -16.98 -11.60
N LYS A 159 15.68 -17.18 -10.75
CA LYS A 159 14.41 -17.80 -11.14
C LYS A 159 13.45 -16.75 -11.69
N GLU A 160 13.06 -16.90 -12.95
CA GLU A 160 11.99 -16.11 -13.55
C GLU A 160 10.61 -16.53 -12.98
N VAL A 161 9.82 -15.54 -12.61
CA VAL A 161 8.45 -15.70 -12.08
C VAL A 161 7.44 -14.99 -12.96
N ASN A 162 7.78 -13.79 -13.44
CA ASN A 162 6.97 -12.97 -14.34
C ASN A 162 5.52 -12.81 -13.85
N GLU A 163 5.33 -12.32 -12.61
CA GLU A 163 3.98 -12.11 -12.04
C GLU A 163 3.12 -11.11 -12.84
N LEU A 164 3.72 -10.31 -13.73
CA LEU A 164 2.98 -9.39 -14.60
C LEU A 164 2.53 -10.03 -15.93
N GLY A 165 3.00 -11.25 -16.23
CA GLY A 165 2.69 -11.93 -17.50
C GLY A 165 3.21 -11.17 -18.73
N LEU A 166 4.29 -10.40 -18.59
CA LEU A 166 4.89 -9.67 -19.69
C LEU A 166 5.55 -10.66 -20.64
N LYS A 167 5.14 -10.65 -21.91
CA LYS A 167 5.86 -11.39 -22.95
C LYS A 167 7.02 -10.52 -23.42
N PHE A 168 8.24 -11.06 -23.40
CA PHE A 168 9.34 -10.43 -24.11
C PHE A 168 8.98 -10.33 -25.61
N PRO A 169 9.24 -9.20 -26.29
CA PRO A 169 9.22 -9.16 -27.74
C PRO A 169 10.30 -10.06 -28.35
#